data_AF-A0A3B5K8N4-F1
#
_entry.id   AF-A0A3B5K8N4-F1
#
_cell.length_a   1.000
_cell.length_b   1.000
_cell.length_c   1.000
_cell.angle_alpha   90.00
_cell.angle_beta   90.00
_cell.angle_gamma   90.00
#
_symmetry.space_group_name_H-M   'P 1'
#
loop_
_entity.id
_entity.type
_entity.pdbx_description
1 polymer ?
#
loop_
_entity_poly.entity_id
_entity_poly.type
_entity_poly.pdbx_seq_one_letter_code
_entity_poly.pdbx_strand_id
1 'polypeptide(L)'
;KRSFAVHRSFLLPSKRPRHDTSLCFLTQRVCMILRDSCSRVIDLNALAKTLKVPKRRLYDVTNVLEGISLARKKSKNHIEWL
;
A
#
# COMPACT_ATOMS: atom_id res chain seq x y z
N LYS A 1 48.53 -17.05 -10.78
CA LYS A 1 48.50 -17.04 -9.30
C LYS A 1 47.24 -16.29 -8.87
N ARG A 2 46.30 -16.99 -8.22
CA ARG A 2 45.06 -16.44 -7.65
C ARG A 2 45.39 -15.33 -6.64
N SER A 3 44.55 -14.31 -6.55
CA SER A 3 43.87 -13.97 -5.29
C SER A 3 42.79 -12.89 -5.51
N PHE A 4 41.60 -13.25 -5.05
CA PHE A 4 40.41 -12.44 -4.93
C PHE A 4 40.59 -11.44 -3.78
N ALA A 5 40.12 -10.20 -3.97
CA ALA A 5 39.79 -9.29 -2.88
C ALA A 5 38.35 -8.79 -3.08
N VAL A 6 37.40 -9.64 -2.68
CA VAL A 6 36.02 -9.26 -2.39
C VAL A 6 35.97 -8.82 -0.93
N HIS A 7 35.13 -7.81 -0.65
CA HIS A 7 34.73 -7.24 0.65
C HIS A 7 35.48 -6.00 1.12
N ARG A 8 34.84 -4.83 0.99
CA ARG A 8 34.48 -4.02 2.17
C ARG A 8 33.40 -2.95 1.91
N SER A 9 32.29 -3.28 1.27
CA SER A 9 31.06 -2.49 1.42
C SER A 9 30.34 -2.92 2.71
N PHE A 10 30.94 -2.56 3.85
CA PHE A 10 30.28 -2.64 5.15
C PHE A 10 29.11 -1.64 5.17
N LEU A 11 27.89 -2.19 5.12
CA LEU A 11 26.77 -1.80 5.98
C LEU A 11 26.49 -0.29 6.11
N LEU A 12 26.17 0.39 5.02
CA LEU A 12 25.21 1.48 5.17
C LEU A 12 23.86 0.83 5.46
N PRO A 13 23.18 1.14 6.57
CA PRO A 13 21.80 0.73 6.71
C PRO A 13 21.11 1.36 5.50
N SER A 14 20.60 0.52 4.59
CA SER A 14 19.68 0.97 3.56
C SER A 14 18.60 1.71 4.31
N LYS A 15 18.67 3.04 4.29
CA LYS A 15 17.60 3.88 4.82
C LYS A 15 16.43 3.50 3.94
N ARG A 16 15.51 2.70 4.46
CA ARG A 16 14.25 2.38 3.78
C ARG A 16 13.76 3.69 3.17
N PRO A 17 13.73 3.80 1.85
CA PRO A 17 13.54 5.08 1.21
C PRO A 17 12.19 5.62 1.69
N ARG A 18 12.14 6.92 2.02
CA ARG A 18 11.00 7.58 2.68
C ARG A 18 9.65 7.36 1.97
N HIS A 19 9.64 6.83 0.75
CA HIS A 19 8.47 6.57 -0.07
C HIS A 19 7.57 5.43 0.42
N ASP A 20 8.08 4.50 1.23
CA ASP A 20 7.35 3.29 1.66
C ASP A 20 6.08 3.58 2.50
N THR A 21 5.94 4.80 3.05
CA THR A 21 4.79 5.24 3.84
C THR A 21 3.99 6.37 3.17
N SER A 22 4.38 6.77 1.96
CA SER A 22 3.72 7.86 1.24
C SER A 22 2.29 7.48 0.84
N LEU A 23 1.41 8.48 0.78
CA LEU A 23 0.03 8.27 0.34
C LEU A 23 -0.02 7.69 -1.08
N CYS A 24 0.85 8.17 -1.97
CA CYS A 24 0.97 7.66 -3.34
C CYS A 24 1.29 6.16 -3.37
N PHE A 25 2.27 5.71 -2.58
CA PHE A 25 2.62 4.30 -2.48
C PHE A 25 1.45 3.46 -1.93
N LEU A 26 0.75 3.96 -0.91
CA LEU A 26 -0.43 3.27 -0.38
C LEU A 26 -1.56 3.19 -1.39
N THR A 27 -1.86 4.27 -2.10
CA THR A 27 -2.86 4.28 -3.18
C THR A 27 -2.50 3.24 -4.24
N GLN A 28 -1.24 3.18 -4.68
CA GLN A 28 -0.79 2.19 -5.65
C GLN A 28 -1.00 0.76 -5.16
N ARG A 29 -0.63 0.45 -3.91
CA ARG A 29 -0.80 -0.88 -3.32
C ARG A 29 -2.27 -1.26 -3.16
N VAL A 30 -3.11 -0.31 -2.74
CA VAL A 30 -4.57 -0.49 -2.64
C VAL A 30 -5.18 -0.77 -4.02
N CYS A 31 -4.80 -0.01 -5.06
CA CYS A 31 -5.25 -0.24 -6.44
C CYS A 31 -4.82 -1.61 -6.98
N MET A 32 -3.63 -2.11 -6.64
CA MET A 32 -3.21 -3.46 -7.03
C MET A 32 -4.11 -4.54 -6.39
N ILE A 33 -4.35 -4.43 -5.08
CA ILE A 33 -5.24 -5.37 -4.37
C ILE A 33 -6.65 -5.32 -4.94
N LEU A 34 -7.16 -4.13 -5.25
CA LEU A 34 -8.47 -3.94 -5.87
C LEU A 34 -8.58 -4.62 -7.23
N ARG A 35 -7.55 -4.50 -8.08
CA ARG A 35 -7.52 -5.15 -9.40
C ARG A 35 -7.51 -6.67 -9.32
N ASP A 36 -6.83 -7.22 -8.33
CA ASP A 36 -6.75 -8.68 -8.13
C ASP A 36 -7.99 -9.24 -7.40
N SER A 37 -8.80 -8.38 -6.77
CA SER A 37 -9.98 -8.79 -6.03
C SER A 37 -11.15 -9.11 -6.96
N CYS A 38 -11.62 -10.36 -6.95
CA CYS A 38 -12.81 -10.78 -7.71
C CYS A 38 -14.09 -10.09 -7.21
N SER A 39 -14.17 -9.87 -5.89
CA SER A 39 -15.22 -9.04 -5.29
C SER A 39 -14.80 -7.58 -5.38
N ARG A 40 -15.59 -6.74 -6.07
CA ARG A 40 -15.37 -5.27 -6.11
C ARG A 40 -15.47 -4.61 -4.74
N VAL A 41 -15.71 -5.37 -3.67
CA VAL A 41 -15.85 -4.88 -2.30
C VAL A 41 -14.62 -5.25 -1.49
N ILE A 42 -14.05 -4.26 -0.80
CA ILE A 42 -12.93 -4.45 0.12
C ILE A 42 -13.34 -4.11 1.56
N ASP A 43 -12.98 -4.98 2.49
CA ASP A 43 -12.97 -4.70 3.94
C ASP A 43 -11.70 -3.93 4.33
N LEU A 44 -11.89 -2.71 4.84
CA LEU A 44 -10.82 -1.83 5.30
C LEU A 44 -10.06 -2.40 6.50
N ASN A 45 -10.66 -3.26 7.33
CA ASN A 45 -9.94 -3.92 8.43
C ASN A 45 -8.96 -4.97 7.89
N ALA A 46 -9.40 -5.79 6.94
CA ALA A 46 -8.54 -6.76 6.27
C ALA A 46 -7.41 -6.05 5.53
N LEU A 47 -7.73 -5.00 4.77
CA LEU A 47 -6.75 -4.19 4.04
C LEU A 47 -5.70 -3.57 4.97
N ALA A 48 -6.12 -3.05 6.13
CA ALA A 48 -5.20 -2.48 7.13
C ALA A 48 -4.21 -3.53 7.66
N LYS A 49 -4.67 -4.76 7.90
CA LYS A 49 -3.82 -5.89 8.33
C LYS A 49 -2.85 -6.30 7.22
N THR A 50 -3.34 -6.43 5.98
CA THR A 50 -2.53 -6.84 4.83
C THR A 50 -1.44 -5.82 4.50
N LEU A 51 -1.78 -4.53 4.47
CA LEU A 51 -0.83 -3.46 4.19
C LEU A 51 -0.01 -3.03 5.41
N LYS A 52 -0.32 -3.57 6.60
CA LYS A 52 0.30 -3.19 7.89
C LYS A 52 0.30 -1.67 8.11
N VAL A 53 -0.81 -1.02 7.74
CA VAL A 53 -0.97 0.44 7.87
C VAL A 53 -2.12 0.80 8.80
N PRO A 54 -2.04 1.96 9.48
CA PRO A 54 -3.14 2.46 10.29
C PRO A 54 -4.38 2.74 9.42
N LYS A 55 -5.59 2.43 9.94
CA LYS A 55 -6.86 2.72 9.24
C LYS A 55 -7.01 4.19 8.84
N ARG A 56 -6.39 5.11 9.58
CA ARG A 56 -6.37 6.54 9.25
C ARG A 56 -5.77 6.82 7.87
N ARG A 57 -4.74 6.07 7.45
CA ARG A 57 -4.12 6.22 6.12
C ARG A 57 -4.99 5.62 5.03
N LEU A 58 -5.72 4.54 5.32
CA LEU A 58 -6.68 4.00 4.37
C LEU A 58 -7.79 5.02 4.08
N TYR A 59 -8.26 5.77 5.09
CA TYR A 59 -9.24 6.84 4.85
C TYR A 59 -8.73 7.95 3.94
N ASP A 60 -7.44 8.32 4.03
CA ASP A 60 -6.87 9.29 3.07
C ASP A 60 -6.97 8.74 1.64
N VAL A 61 -6.65 7.45 1.44
CA VAL A 61 -6.75 6.80 0.13
C VAL A 61 -8.21 6.72 -0.34
N THR A 62 -9.13 6.26 0.51
CA THR A 62 -10.54 6.11 0.13
C THR A 62 -11.20 7.45 -0.15
N ASN A 63 -10.89 8.50 0.61
CA ASN A 63 -11.44 9.84 0.37
C ASN A 63 -11.00 10.39 -0.99
N VAL A 64 -9.75 10.13 -1.41
CA VAL A 64 -9.27 10.53 -2.74
C VAL A 64 -10.02 9.75 -3.82
N LEU A 65 -10.15 8.43 -3.68
CA LEU A 65 -10.85 7.56 -4.64
C LEU A 65 -12.35 7.87 -4.74
N GLU A 66 -12.99 8.20 -3.63
CA GLU A 66 -14.38 8.68 -3.57
C GLU A 66 -14.50 10.06 -4.24
N GLY A 67 -13.55 10.96 -3.97
CA GLY A 67 -13.53 12.31 -4.55
C GLY A 67 -13.40 12.33 -6.08
N ILE A 68 -12.76 11.31 -6.67
CA ILE A 68 -12.68 11.14 -8.13
C ILE A 68 -13.68 10.10 -8.69
N SER A 69 -14.65 9.68 -7.88
CA SER A 69 -15.71 8.75 -8.29
C SER A 69 -15.22 7.38 -8.82
N LEU A 70 -14.13 6.84 -8.27
CA LEU A 70 -13.66 5.47 -8.56
C LEU A 70 -14.04 4.46 -7.48
N ALA A 71 -14.42 4.94 -6.30
CA ALA A 71 -14.92 4.12 -5.22
C ALA A 71 -16.14 4.76 -4.56
N ARG A 72 -16.96 3.94 -3.92
CA ARG A 72 -18.06 4.39 -3.07
C ARG A 72 -18.09 3.60 -1.76
N LYS A 73 -18.62 4.23 -0.72
CA LYS A 73 -18.92 3.54 0.53
C LYS A 73 -20.07 2.55 0.33
N LYS A 74 -19.83 1.27 0.64
CA LYS A 74 -20.87 0.23 0.61
C LYS A 74 -21.54 0.06 1.97
N SER A 75 -20.74 -0.05 3.03
CA SER A 75 -21.21 -0.15 4.41
C SER A 75 -20.10 0.25 5.39
N LYS A 76 -20.34 0.15 6.70
CA LYS A 76 -19.28 0.42 7.69
C LYS A 76 -18.10 -0.53 7.45
N ASN A 77 -16.90 0.05 7.35
CA ASN A 77 -15.64 -0.64 7.02
C ASN A 77 -15.56 -1.27 5.62
N HIS A 78 -16.53 -1.08 4.74
CA HIS A 78 -16.51 -1.66 3.40
C HIS A 78 -16.64 -0.59 2.33
N ILE A 79 -15.72 -0.62 1.37
CA ILE A 79 -15.77 0.19 0.16
C ILE A 79 -16.02 -0.70 -1.06
N GLU A 80 -16.66 -0.15 -2.07
CA GLU A 80 -16.90 -0.80 -3.34
C GLU A 80 -16.26 0.00 -4.46
N TRP A 81 -15.48 -0.69 -5.28
CA TRP A 81 -14.87 -0.17 -6.50
C TRP A 81 -15.89 -0.15 -7.64
N LEU A 82 -15.87 0.93 -8.42
CA LEU A 82 -16.78 1.12 -9.56
C LEU A 82 -16.23 0.49 -10.84
#